data_AF-A0A6B2TFK7-F1
#
_entry.id   AF-A0A6B2TFK7-F1
#
_cell.length_a   1.000
_cell.length_b   1.000
_cell.length_c   1.000
_cell.angle_alpha   90.00
_cell.angle_beta   90.00
_cell.angle_gamma   90.00
#
_symmetry.space_group_name_H-M   'P 1'
#
loop_
_entity.id
_entity.type
_entity.pdbx_description
1 polymer ?
#
loop_
_entity_poly.entity_id
_entity_poly.type
_entity_poly.pdbx_seq_one_letter_code
_entity_poly.pdbx_strand_id
1 'polypeptide(L)'
;MEDVVLVVGVGACEDAPVEEVLGLVRDAVREAGLAESAVAELATVDVKGAEPGIVGAAARLGVPVVTYTAAELSDVTVPNP
;
A
#
# COMPACT_ATOMS: atom_id res chain seq x y z
N MET A 1 24.00 6.60 -4.72
CA MET A 1 22.69 6.18 -5.22
C MET A 1 21.84 6.13 -3.98
N GLU A 2 20.98 7.12 -3.80
CA GLU A 2 20.00 7.08 -2.71
C GLU A 2 19.14 5.84 -2.97
N ASP A 3 19.07 4.91 -2.02
CA ASP A 3 18.10 3.83 -2.10
C ASP A 3 16.73 4.50 -2.22
N VAL A 4 16.08 4.36 -3.39
CA VAL A 4 14.76 4.93 -3.60
C VAL A 4 13.79 4.07 -2.81
N VAL A 5 13.23 4.66 -1.78
CA VAL A 5 12.23 4.02 -0.92
C VAL A 5 10.84 4.48 -1.35
N LEU A 6 9.98 3.53 -1.69
CA LEU A 6 8.60 3.76 -2.12
C LEU A 6 7.63 3.32 -1.02
N VAL A 7 6.66 4.18 -0.72
CA VAL A 7 5.47 3.85 0.07
C VAL A 7 4.31 3.66 -0.88
N VAL A 8 3.55 2.57 -0.73
CA VAL A 8 2.39 2.28 -1.59
C VAL A 8 1.11 2.42 -0.78
N GLY A 9 0.26 3.37 -1.17
CA GLY A 9 -1.10 3.50 -0.62
C GLY A 9 -2.02 2.41 -1.19
N VAL A 10 -2.71 1.68 -0.32
CA VAL A 10 -3.58 0.56 -0.69
C VAL A 10 -4.98 0.74 -0.11
N GLY A 11 -5.97 0.82 -1.01
CA GLY A 11 -7.39 0.69 -0.68
C GLY A 11 -7.91 -0.64 -1.22
N ALA A 12 -8.79 -1.30 -0.47
CA ALA A 12 -9.38 -2.58 -0.87
C ALA A 12 -10.83 -2.69 -0.42
N CYS A 13 -11.65 -3.35 -1.25
CA CYS A 13 -12.96 -3.84 -0.83
C CYS A 13 -12.84 -4.83 0.33
N GLU A 14 -13.92 -5.05 1.06
CA GLU A 14 -13.98 -6.12 2.07
C GLU A 14 -13.72 -7.47 1.41
N ASP A 15 -12.93 -8.32 2.07
CA ASP A 15 -12.55 -9.67 1.62
C ASP A 15 -11.78 -9.71 0.29
N ALA A 16 -11.13 -8.61 -0.09
CA ALA A 16 -10.28 -8.58 -1.28
C ALA A 16 -9.19 -9.68 -1.21
N PRO A 17 -9.02 -10.51 -2.26
CA PRO A 17 -8.03 -11.57 -2.26
C PRO A 17 -6.60 -11.02 -2.11
N VAL A 18 -5.79 -11.68 -1.26
CA VAL A 18 -4.39 -11.31 -1.05
C VAL A 18 -3.60 -11.24 -2.37
N GLU A 19 -3.78 -12.21 -3.26
CA GLU A 19 -3.06 -12.26 -4.53
C GLU A 19 -3.48 -11.13 -5.49
N GLU A 20 -4.72 -10.66 -5.40
CA GLU A 20 -5.20 -9.53 -6.19
C GLU A 20 -4.54 -8.23 -5.72
N VAL A 21 -4.56 -7.98 -4.40
CA VAL A 21 -3.89 -6.82 -3.81
C VAL A 21 -2.38 -6.84 -4.12
N LEU A 22 -1.72 -8.00 -3.92
CA LEU A 22 -0.29 -8.16 -4.19
C LEU A 22 0.05 -7.95 -5.68
N GLY A 23 -0.78 -8.48 -6.58
CA GLY A 23 -0.62 -8.29 -8.02
C GLY A 23 -0.69 -6.82 -8.43
N LEU A 24 -1.71 -6.11 -7.95
CA LEU A 24 -1.89 -4.68 -8.23
C LEU A 24 -0.72 -3.83 -7.70
N VAL A 25 -0.22 -4.13 -6.49
CA VAL A 25 0.96 -3.44 -5.96
C VAL A 25 2.18 -3.68 -6.85
N ARG A 26 2.45 -4.93 -7.23
CA ARG A 26 3.59 -5.27 -8.12
C ARG A 26 3.51 -4.59 -9.47
N ASP A 27 2.31 -4.55 -10.04
CA ASP A 27 2.07 -3.92 -11.33
C ASP A 27 2.31 -2.41 -11.25
N ALA A 28 1.76 -1.72 -10.24
CA ALA A 28 1.97 -0.29 -10.04
C ALA A 28 3.46 0.06 -9.83
N VAL A 29 4.19 -0.73 -9.02
CA VAL A 29 5.62 -0.54 -8.79
C VAL A 29 6.42 -0.72 -10.09
N ARG A 30 6.09 -1.75 -10.87
CA ARG A 30 6.72 -2.02 -12.17
C ARG A 30 6.43 -0.92 -13.19
N GLU A 31 5.19 -0.42 -13.24
CA GLU A 31 4.79 0.68 -14.12
C GLU A 31 5.54 1.98 -13.78
N ALA A 32 5.88 2.19 -12.50
CA ALA A 32 6.76 3.27 -12.06
C ALA A 32 8.25 3.04 -12.37
N GLY A 33 8.62 1.91 -12.98
CA GLY A 33 10.00 1.56 -13.31
C GLY A 33 10.86 1.17 -12.10
N LEU A 34 10.22 0.79 -10.99
CA LEU A 34 10.88 0.44 -9.74
C LEU A 34 10.92 -1.07 -9.53
N ALA A 35 11.87 -1.52 -8.70
CA ALA A 35 11.93 -2.91 -8.25
C ALA A 35 10.96 -3.12 -7.08
N GLU A 36 10.44 -4.34 -6.91
CA GLU A 36 9.62 -4.70 -5.75
C GLU A 36 10.32 -4.39 -4.41
N SER A 37 11.65 -4.59 -4.35
CA SER A 37 12.47 -4.29 -3.17
C SER A 37 12.54 -2.81 -2.79
N ALA A 38 12.07 -1.90 -3.66
CA ALA A 38 11.96 -0.48 -3.35
C ALA A 38 10.78 -0.19 -2.41
N VAL A 39 9.79 -1.10 -2.32
CA VAL A 39 8.64 -0.92 -1.42
C VAL A 39 9.12 -1.08 0.02
N ALA A 40 8.96 -0.04 0.84
CA ALA A 40 9.27 -0.12 2.28
C ALA A 40 8.05 -0.39 3.15
N GLU A 41 6.85 -0.01 2.73
CA GLU A 41 5.61 -0.21 3.49
C GLU A 41 4.37 -0.11 2.61
N LEU A 42 3.28 -0.73 3.09
CA LEU A 42 1.94 -0.48 2.57
C LEU A 42 1.20 0.48 3.51
N ALA A 43 0.69 1.58 2.99
CA ALA A 43 -0.09 2.56 3.73
C ALA A 43 -1.59 2.38 3.48
N THR A 44 -2.43 2.44 4.51
CA THR A 44 -3.89 2.38 4.35
C THR A 44 -4.64 3.20 5.40
N VAL A 45 -5.95 3.33 5.25
CA VAL A 45 -6.80 3.95 6.28
C VAL A 45 -6.97 2.97 7.47
N ASP A 46 -7.01 3.48 8.69
CA ASP A 46 -7.09 2.70 9.93
C ASP A 46 -8.19 1.63 9.95
N VAL A 47 -9.39 1.92 9.43
CA VAL A 47 -10.50 0.96 9.27
C VAL A 47 -10.12 -0.26 8.42
N LYS A 48 -9.10 -0.15 7.57
CA LYS A 48 -8.56 -1.22 6.72
C LYS A 48 -7.24 -1.81 7.22
N GLY A 49 -6.74 -1.37 8.38
CA GLY A 49 -5.45 -1.81 8.93
C GLY A 49 -5.33 -3.31 9.21
N ALA A 50 -6.47 -4.00 9.39
CA ALA A 50 -6.54 -5.44 9.60
C ALA A 50 -7.17 -6.21 8.42
N GLU A 51 -7.40 -5.56 7.28
CA GLU A 51 -7.98 -6.21 6.10
C GLU A 51 -7.08 -7.36 5.63
N PRO A 52 -7.58 -8.61 5.56
CA PRO A 52 -6.75 -9.78 5.25
C PRO A 52 -5.98 -9.65 3.93
N GLY A 53 -6.61 -9.05 2.91
CA GLY A 53 -5.98 -8.78 1.62
C GLY A 53 -4.73 -7.91 1.73
N ILE A 54 -4.81 -6.82 2.51
CA ILE A 54 -3.72 -5.85 2.69
C ILE A 54 -2.62 -6.44 3.58
N VAL A 55 -2.99 -6.99 4.74
CA VAL A 55 -2.03 -7.59 5.68
C VAL A 55 -1.30 -8.77 5.03
N GLY A 56 -2.02 -9.61 4.29
CA GLY A 56 -1.44 -10.73 3.56
C GLY A 56 -0.48 -10.29 2.47
N ALA A 57 -0.81 -9.24 1.71
CA ALA A 57 0.07 -8.71 0.68
C ALA A 57 1.36 -8.12 1.28
N ALA A 58 1.23 -7.32 2.36
CA ALA A 58 2.37 -6.76 3.08
C ALA A 58 3.29 -7.87 3.61
N ALA A 59 2.73 -8.94 4.19
CA ALA A 59 3.48 -10.09 4.67
C ALA A 59 4.25 -10.81 3.55
N ARG A 60 3.67 -10.92 2.35
CA ARG A 60 4.34 -11.50 1.16
C ARG A 60 5.49 -10.64 0.64
N LEU A 61 5.35 -9.31 0.76
CA LEU A 61 6.39 -8.35 0.41
C LEU A 61 7.47 -8.20 1.50
N GLY A 62 7.17 -8.66 2.72
CA GLY A 62 8.09 -8.52 3.87
C GLY A 62 8.14 -7.11 4.44
N VAL A 63 7.08 -6.31 4.26
CA VAL A 63 7.00 -4.91 4.67
C VAL A 63 5.89 -4.69 5.70
N PRO A 64 5.98 -3.66 6.56
CA PRO A 64 4.90 -3.30 7.47
C PRO A 64 3.67 -2.74 6.75
N VAL A 65 2.52 -2.82 7.44
CA VAL A 65 1.33 -2.02 7.14
C VAL A 65 1.33 -0.82 8.08
N VAL A 66 1.24 0.38 7.52
CA VAL A 66 1.10 1.64 8.26
C VAL A 66 -0.31 2.19 8.04
N THR A 67 -0.98 2.52 9.13
CA THR A 67 -2.37 3.02 9.11
C THR A 67 -2.42 4.50 9.41
N TYR A 68 -3.30 5.21 8.69
CA TYR A 68 -3.63 6.60 8.94
C TYR A 68 -5.13 6.73 9.21
N THR A 69 -5.51 7.58 10.16
CA THR A 69 -6.92 7.88 10.39
C THR A 69 -7.54 8.59 9.19
N ALA A 70 -8.85 8.44 9.01
CA ALA A 70 -9.56 9.19 7.96
C ALA A 70 -9.40 10.72 8.10
N ALA A 71 -9.23 11.22 9.32
CA ALA A 71 -8.97 12.63 9.58
C ALA A 71 -7.59 13.07 9.07
N GLU A 72 -6.53 12.31 9.39
CA GLU A 72 -5.17 12.59 8.90
C GLU A 72 -5.11 12.59 7.36
N LEU A 73 -5.80 11.64 6.73
CA LEU A 73 -5.86 11.57 5.26
C LEU A 73 -6.65 12.72 4.64
N SER A 74 -7.72 13.17 5.29
CA SER A 74 -8.56 14.29 4.80
C SER A 74 -7.84 15.64 4.85
N ASP A 75 -6.85 15.78 5.73
CA ASP A 75 -6.03 17.00 5.83
C ASP A 75 -4.97 17.09 4.71
N VAL A 76 -4.73 16.00 3.96
CA VAL A 76 -3.79 16.00 2.84
C VAL A 76 -4.43 16.63 1.61
N THR A 77 -3.90 17.78 1.19
CA THR A 77 -4.33 18.42 -0.06
C THR A 77 -3.86 17.59 -1.26
N VAL A 78 -4.81 17.03 -2.00
CA VAL A 78 -4.55 16.33 -3.26
C VAL A 78 -5.08 17.14 -4.44
N PRO A 79 -4.45 17.04 -5.63
CA PRO A 79 -4.87 17.80 -6.81
C PRO A 79 -6.26 17.39 -7.33
N ASN A 80 -6.69 16.15 -7.06
CA ASN A 80 -8.00 15.61 -7.43
C ASN A 80 -8.60 14.86 -6.22
N PRO A 81 -9.43 15.51 -5.40
CA PRO A 81 -10.08 14.87 -4.26
C PRO A 81 -11.17 13.87 -4.67
#